data_AF-A0A164PRL1-F1
#
_entry.id   AF-A0A164PRL1-F1
#
_cell.length_a   1.000
_cell.length_b   1.000
_cell.length_c   1.000
_cell.angle_alpha   90.00
_cell.angle_beta   90.00
_cell.angle_gamma   90.00
#
_symmetry.space_group_name_H-M   'P 1'
#
loop_
_entity.id
_entity.type
_entity.pdbx_description
1 polymer ?
#
loop_
_entity_poly.entity_id
_entity_poly.type
_entity_poly.pdbx_seq_one_letter_code
_entity_poly.pdbx_strand_id
1 'polypeptide(L)'
;MLKIGFGRAISGGPSNEGQDGISLDYDKRLKKPGSIVSGVVKLDLGIVGQKGIEDVTVELVGIVKTRVVVQRGDTAVTYRSRSIFLSQSSPLWSKSSLPSTSLVGYTSLPFTFTLPPESRSLPPSYTFSAYRINGSVQYYIKITGRKAAWYKFNVRIYAPFPFLPYDENPPPAMDIAARRFVRDEVLMRKGVLFGGQAKVEGRITLPDISSLPLFRDIPITIHVRTQSKPLPTSSSLDPSTFTFPLPPLTPDTVELNMQCITFVNARGHTRERITEFEGMGGFGKAGGAERAKVRVDAGQVIWIPEGGRGEKREAKEGRWCQDVTFNSTMKLTCPPSFDMGILRIRVRLTPRSSPSLITYPSFDVRVVRPRDEGHLPRPGKYIQARYQSSYYLLRNLFQ
;
A
#
# COMPACT_ATOMS: atom_id res chain seq x y z
N MET A 1 -9.80 -12.17 5.86
CA MET A 1 -10.09 -10.80 6.33
C MET A 1 -8.81 -10.10 6.76
N LEU A 2 -8.28 -9.20 5.93
CA LEU A 2 -7.28 -8.24 6.38
C LEU A 2 -8.04 -7.21 7.23
N LYS A 3 -8.05 -7.37 8.56
CA LYS A 3 -8.48 -6.26 9.42
C LYS A 3 -7.44 -5.16 9.20
N ILE A 4 -7.81 -4.10 8.48
CA ILE A 4 -7.19 -2.78 8.66
C ILE A 4 -7.63 -2.29 10.03
N GLY A 5 -7.22 -3.02 11.06
CA GLY A 5 -7.26 -2.52 12.41
C GLY A 5 -6.19 -1.45 12.43
N PHE A 6 -6.58 -0.20 12.64
CA PHE A 6 -5.83 0.61 13.58
C PHE A 6 -5.60 -0.32 14.77
N GLY A 7 -4.36 -0.80 14.89
CA GLY A 7 -4.08 -2.05 15.60
C GLY A 7 -4.80 -2.05 16.93
N ARG A 8 -5.38 -3.21 17.33
CA ARG A 8 -5.52 -3.48 18.76
C ARG A 8 -4.18 -3.09 19.34
N ALA A 9 -4.16 -1.99 20.11
CA ALA A 9 -2.99 -1.60 20.87
C ALA A 9 -2.53 -2.91 21.48
N ILE A 10 -1.30 -3.33 21.13
CA ILE A 10 -0.72 -4.52 21.74
C ILE A 10 -0.99 -4.32 23.21
N SER A 11 -1.79 -5.21 23.78
CA SER A 11 -2.06 -5.22 25.20
C SER A 11 -0.70 -5.41 25.86
N GLY A 12 0.01 -4.29 26.08
CA GLY A 12 0.86 -4.20 27.23
C GLY A 12 -0.05 -4.66 28.35
N GLY A 13 0.35 -5.73 29.04
CA GLY A 13 -0.27 -6.04 30.32
C GLY A 13 -0.35 -4.74 31.13
N PRO A 14 -1.35 -4.62 32.03
CA PRO A 14 -1.62 -3.38 32.77
C PRO A 14 -0.30 -2.72 33.11
N SER A 15 -0.02 -1.57 32.49
CA SER A 15 1.23 -0.89 32.74
C SER A 15 1.24 -0.69 34.25
N ASN A 16 2.31 -1.14 34.91
CA ASN A 16 2.56 -0.86 36.32
C ASN A 16 2.84 0.65 36.53
N GLU A 17 2.11 1.51 35.81
CA GLU A 17 2.06 2.95 35.96
C GLU A 17 1.71 3.23 37.41
N GLY A 18 2.69 3.78 38.14
CA GLY A 18 2.58 4.07 39.57
C GLY A 18 3.38 3.14 40.50
N GLN A 19 3.64 1.87 40.16
CA GLN A 19 4.37 0.98 41.09
C GLN A 19 5.86 1.35 41.25
N ASP A 20 6.43 1.97 40.22
CA ASP A 20 7.83 2.42 40.20
C ASP A 20 7.96 3.92 40.45
N GLY A 21 6.87 4.62 40.81
CA GLY A 21 6.87 6.06 41.03
C GLY A 21 7.06 6.89 39.76
N ILE A 22 6.86 6.30 38.58
CA ILE A 22 6.95 6.98 37.29
C ILE A 22 5.62 6.81 36.56
N SER A 23 5.07 7.92 36.05
CA SER A 23 3.88 7.92 35.18
C SER A 23 4.02 8.91 34.03
N LEU A 24 3.27 8.69 32.95
CA LEU A 24 3.34 9.47 31.71
C LEU A 24 1.95 9.95 31.30
N ASP A 25 1.84 11.26 31.10
CA ASP A 25 0.67 11.90 30.49
C ASP A 25 1.07 12.57 29.16
N TYR A 26 0.43 12.19 28.06
CA TYR A 26 0.71 12.76 26.74
C TYR A 26 -0.41 12.49 25.73
N ASP A 27 -0.43 13.25 24.64
CA ASP A 27 -1.41 13.07 23.56
C ASP A 27 -1.09 11.84 22.69
N LYS A 28 -1.87 10.77 22.89
CA LYS A 28 -1.81 9.48 22.17
C LYS A 28 -2.48 9.50 20.79
N ARG A 29 -3.03 10.63 20.34
CA ARG A 29 -3.73 10.73 19.04
C ARG A 29 -2.78 10.50 17.87
N LEU A 30 -3.40 10.29 16.69
CA LEU A 30 -2.69 10.12 15.43
C LEU A 30 -1.72 11.28 15.16
N LYS A 31 -0.46 10.91 14.93
CA LYS A 31 0.61 11.84 14.54
C LYS A 31 0.88 11.74 13.05
N LYS A 32 1.46 12.82 12.56
CA LYS A 32 1.75 13.16 11.16
C LYS A 32 3.18 13.73 11.05
N PRO A 33 3.79 13.78 9.86
CA PRO A 33 5.05 14.48 9.66
C PRO A 33 4.99 15.91 10.23
N GLY A 34 6.04 16.36 10.89
CA GLY A 34 6.10 17.67 11.55
C GLY A 34 5.30 17.79 12.85
N SER A 35 4.59 16.75 13.30
CA SER A 35 3.87 16.85 14.59
C SER A 35 4.83 17.00 15.75
N ILE A 36 4.37 17.77 16.72
CA ILE A 36 4.97 17.81 18.04
C ILE A 36 4.38 16.66 18.88
N VAL A 37 5.27 15.90 19.51
CA VAL A 37 4.94 14.88 20.52
C VAL A 37 5.45 15.41 21.86
N SER A 38 4.53 15.93 22.67
CA SER A 38 4.82 16.49 23.98
C SER A 38 3.95 15.84 25.05
N GLY A 39 4.41 15.93 26.30
CA GLY A 39 3.74 15.37 27.46
C GLY A 39 4.48 15.73 28.75
N VAL A 40 4.05 15.12 29.84
CA VAL A 40 4.59 15.31 31.18
C VAL A 40 4.89 13.95 31.80
N VAL A 41 6.10 13.78 32.32
CA VAL A 41 6.48 12.65 33.16
C VAL A 41 6.33 13.07 34.62
N LYS A 42 5.50 12.36 35.38
CA LYS A 42 5.35 12.61 36.82
C LYS A 42 6.16 11.58 37.59
N LEU A 43 6.98 12.07 38.52
CA LEU A 43 7.81 11.26 39.40
C LEU A 43 7.34 11.41 40.85
N ASP A 44 7.17 10.29 41.53
CA ASP A 44 7.09 10.21 42.99
C ASP A 44 8.52 10.02 43.53
N LEU A 45 9.12 11.09 44.05
CA LEU A 45 10.53 11.08 44.46
C LEU A 45 10.79 10.11 45.62
N GLY A 46 9.77 9.85 46.45
CA GLY A 46 9.86 8.86 47.52
C GLY A 46 10.00 7.45 46.96
N ILE A 47 9.11 7.06 46.04
CA ILE A 47 9.15 5.73 45.41
C ILE A 47 10.39 5.60 44.51
N VAL A 48 10.70 6.60 43.69
CA VAL A 48 11.88 6.63 42.80
C VAL A 48 13.17 6.45 43.62
N GLY A 49 13.28 7.15 44.76
CA GLY A 49 14.38 7.01 45.72
C GLY A 49 14.46 5.61 46.33
N GLN A 50 13.35 5.07 46.83
CA GLN A 50 13.28 3.70 47.37
C GLN A 50 13.64 2.62 46.34
N LYS A 51 13.25 2.81 45.07
CA LYS A 51 13.58 1.90 43.97
C LYS A 51 15.03 2.04 43.48
N GLY A 52 15.78 3.02 44.00
CA GLY A 52 17.17 3.26 43.65
C GLY A 52 17.36 3.75 42.22
N ILE A 53 16.41 4.54 41.71
CA ILE A 53 16.47 5.15 40.38
C ILE A 53 17.31 6.42 40.49
N GLU A 54 18.31 6.54 39.61
CA GLU A 54 19.27 7.65 39.59
C GLU A 54 19.01 8.63 38.46
N ASP A 55 18.50 8.17 37.32
CA ASP A 55 18.21 9.03 36.18
C ASP A 55 16.92 8.61 35.50
N VAL A 56 16.20 9.59 34.96
CA VAL A 56 15.03 9.38 34.12
C VAL A 56 15.26 10.05 32.78
N THR A 57 15.23 9.25 31.71
CA THR A 57 15.29 9.72 30.33
C THR A 57 13.99 9.43 29.61
N VAL A 58 13.63 10.30 28.67
CA VAL A 58 12.53 10.08 27.75
C VAL A 58 13.06 10.00 26.32
N GLU A 59 12.54 9.06 25.56
CA GLU A 59 12.96 8.78 24.18
C GLU A 59 11.73 8.70 23.27
N LEU A 60 11.78 9.38 22.13
CA LEU A 60 10.88 9.13 21.00
C LEU A 60 11.51 8.09 20.08
N VAL A 61 10.84 6.95 19.90
CA VAL A 61 11.38 5.81 19.16
C VAL A 61 10.43 5.39 18.03
N GLY A 62 10.98 5.22 16.83
CA GLY A 62 10.35 4.52 15.71
C GLY A 62 11.12 3.23 15.39
N ILE A 63 10.41 2.10 15.41
CA ILE A 63 11.01 0.77 15.23
C ILE A 63 10.20 -0.09 14.27
N VAL A 64 10.91 -0.82 13.40
CA VAL A 64 10.35 -1.90 12.60
C VAL A 64 10.76 -3.24 13.23
N LYS A 65 9.81 -4.16 13.37
CA LYS A 65 10.00 -5.51 13.91
C LYS A 65 9.42 -6.54 12.95
N THR A 66 10.16 -7.61 12.70
CA THR A 66 9.70 -8.72 11.87
C THR A 66 9.97 -10.06 12.52
N ARG A 67 9.14 -11.04 12.18
CA ARG A 67 9.23 -12.42 12.61
C ARG A 67 8.93 -13.33 11.43
N VAL A 68 9.77 -14.33 11.20
CA VAL A 68 9.55 -15.38 10.20
C VAL A 68 9.75 -16.74 10.88
N VAL A 69 8.81 -17.66 10.71
CA VAL A 69 8.88 -19.03 11.20
C VAL A 69 9.17 -19.96 10.02
N VAL A 70 10.24 -20.74 10.12
CA VAL A 70 10.65 -21.73 9.11
C VAL A 70 10.51 -23.11 9.71
N GLN A 71 9.80 -24.00 9.03
CA GLN A 71 9.77 -25.43 9.40
C GLN A 71 10.92 -26.17 8.75
N ARG A 72 11.57 -27.06 9.52
CA ARG A 72 12.57 -28.02 9.07
C ARG A 72 12.21 -29.37 9.68
N GLY A 73 11.56 -30.23 8.89
CA GLY A 73 10.89 -31.43 9.41
C GLY A 73 9.83 -31.04 10.45
N ASP A 74 9.85 -31.73 11.59
CA ASP A 74 8.91 -31.48 12.70
C ASP A 74 9.27 -30.27 13.57
N THR A 75 10.43 -29.65 13.33
CA THR A 75 10.89 -28.49 14.11
C THR A 75 10.53 -27.17 13.45
N ALA A 76 10.07 -26.19 14.23
CA ALA A 76 9.79 -24.84 13.78
C ALA A 76 10.78 -23.83 14.40
N VAL A 77 11.61 -23.21 13.57
CA VAL A 77 12.58 -22.19 13.99
C VAL A 77 12.00 -20.80 13.75
N THR A 78 12.01 -19.95 14.77
CA THR A 78 11.54 -18.55 14.68
C THR A 78 12.72 -17.58 14.56
N TYR A 79 12.80 -16.87 13.45
CA TYR A 79 13.73 -15.77 13.22
C TYR A 79 13.05 -14.44 13.53
N ARG A 80 13.79 -13.53 14.18
CA ARG A 80 13.33 -12.17 14.49
C ARG A 80 14.37 -11.15 14.05
N SER A 81 13.91 -10.07 13.42
CA SER A 81 14.71 -8.89 13.12
C SER A 81 14.03 -7.64 13.67
N ARG A 82 14.84 -6.65 14.03
CA ARG A 82 14.38 -5.32 14.44
C ARG A 82 15.33 -4.26 13.91
N SER A 83 14.81 -3.09 13.56
CA SER A 83 15.60 -1.93 13.18
C SER A 83 14.95 -0.67 13.75
N ILE A 84 15.74 0.16 14.44
CA ILE A 84 15.31 1.46 14.94
C ILE A 84 15.65 2.48 13.86
N PHE A 85 14.65 3.20 13.36
CA PHE A 85 14.80 4.17 12.27
C PHE A 85 14.54 5.62 12.73
N LEU A 86 14.05 5.80 13.95
CA LEU A 86 13.88 7.09 14.59
C LEU A 86 14.23 6.93 16.08
N SER A 87 15.11 7.79 16.58
CA SER A 87 15.49 7.83 17.99
C SER A 87 15.87 9.25 18.37
N GLN A 88 15.07 9.88 19.22
CA GLN A 88 15.40 11.16 19.87
C GLN A 88 15.33 10.95 21.37
N SER A 89 16.25 11.52 22.14
CA SER A 89 16.34 11.30 23.60
C SER A 89 16.52 12.63 24.32
N SER A 90 15.94 12.75 25.51
CA SER A 90 16.10 13.90 26.40
C SER A 90 16.20 13.41 27.86
N PRO A 91 17.23 13.83 28.62
CA PRO A 91 17.28 13.59 30.05
C PRO A 91 16.26 14.49 30.76
N LEU A 92 15.43 13.92 31.63
CA LEU A 92 14.41 14.68 32.37
C LEU A 92 14.80 14.93 33.83
N TRP A 93 15.48 13.98 34.45
CA TRP A 93 15.84 14.06 35.87
C TRP A 93 17.07 13.24 36.17
N SER A 94 17.88 13.74 37.11
CA SER A 94 18.98 13.00 37.71
C SER A 94 18.97 13.24 39.23
N LYS A 95 19.27 12.20 40.01
CA LYS A 95 19.43 12.29 41.45
C LYS A 95 20.55 13.26 41.84
N SER A 96 21.57 13.38 41.00
CA SER A 96 22.72 14.27 41.22
C SER A 96 22.38 15.76 41.13
N SER A 97 21.27 16.13 40.50
CA SER A 97 20.89 17.54 40.33
C SER A 97 20.03 18.09 41.48
N LEU A 98 19.70 17.29 42.49
CA LEU A 98 18.90 17.70 43.64
C LEU A 98 19.76 17.82 44.91
N PRO A 99 19.56 18.88 45.74
CA PRO A 99 20.12 18.92 47.08
C PRO A 99 19.53 17.78 47.93
N SER A 100 20.37 17.17 48.77
CA SER A 100 20.13 15.90 49.48
C SER A 100 18.85 15.85 50.32
N THR A 101 18.30 17.00 50.66
CA THR A 101 17.12 17.19 51.53
C THR A 101 15.78 17.22 50.79
N SER A 102 15.74 17.12 49.46
CA SER A 102 14.52 17.35 48.64
C SER A 102 13.82 16.09 48.09
N LEU A 103 14.04 14.91 48.67
CA LEU A 103 13.56 13.63 48.12
C LEU A 103 12.09 13.26 48.46
N VAL A 104 11.28 14.19 48.95
CA VAL A 104 9.88 13.93 49.32
C VAL A 104 8.95 14.78 48.45
N GLY A 105 8.04 14.13 47.72
CA GLY A 105 7.00 14.79 46.93
C GLY A 105 6.93 14.33 45.48
N TYR A 106 6.06 15.01 44.72
CA TYR A 106 5.86 14.78 43.29
C TYR A 106 6.58 15.85 42.47
N THR A 107 7.27 15.45 41.40
CA THR A 107 7.77 16.38 40.38
C THR A 107 7.17 16.06 39.02
N SER A 108 6.92 17.10 38.23
CA SER A 108 6.35 17.01 36.88
C SER A 108 7.34 17.57 35.87
N LEU A 109 7.75 16.74 34.94
CA LEU A 109 8.85 17.01 34.01
C LEU A 109 8.30 17.03 32.58
N PRO A 110 8.16 18.20 31.94
CA PRO A 110 7.67 18.28 30.58
C PRO A 110 8.73 17.77 29.60
N PHE A 111 8.27 17.19 28.50
CA PHE A 111 9.13 16.84 27.37
C PHE A 111 8.46 17.24 26.06
N THR A 112 9.26 17.41 25.02
CA THR A 112 8.79 17.74 23.68
C THR A 112 9.75 17.19 22.64
N PHE A 113 9.20 16.51 21.65
CA PHE A 113 9.92 16.05 20.46
C PHE A 113 9.18 16.50 19.20
N THR A 114 9.92 16.72 18.12
CA THR A 114 9.33 17.05 16.82
C THR A 114 9.59 15.91 15.85
N LEU A 115 8.53 15.36 15.25
CA LEU A 115 8.66 14.39 14.18
C LEU A 115 9.23 15.09 12.94
N PRO A 116 10.30 14.57 12.32
CA PRO A 116 10.96 15.25 11.20
C PRO A 116 9.96 15.59 10.07
N PRO A 117 9.81 16.88 9.68
CA PRO A 117 8.82 17.29 8.69
C PRO A 117 9.15 16.76 7.29
N GLU A 118 10.42 16.81 6.91
CA GLU A 118 10.92 16.44 5.56
C GLU A 118 11.04 14.92 5.35
N SER A 119 10.69 14.12 6.37
CA SER A 119 10.89 12.68 6.34
C SER A 119 9.79 11.96 5.55
N ARG A 120 9.84 12.10 4.22
CA ARG A 120 9.19 11.16 3.28
C ARG A 120 9.58 9.69 3.53
N SER A 121 10.59 9.46 4.36
CA SER A 121 11.12 8.17 4.78
C SER A 121 10.41 7.55 5.99
N LEU A 122 9.61 8.28 6.78
CA LEU A 122 8.97 7.68 7.94
C LEU A 122 7.79 6.79 7.51
N PRO A 123 7.83 5.47 7.78
CA PRO A 123 6.76 4.55 7.40
C PRO A 123 5.49 4.78 8.23
N PRO A 124 4.28 4.49 7.72
CA PRO A 124 3.07 4.45 8.53
C PRO A 124 3.19 3.44 9.67
N SER A 125 2.53 3.70 10.80
CA SER A 125 2.26 2.66 11.79
C SER A 125 1.53 1.51 11.10
N TYR A 126 2.09 0.31 11.20
CA TYR A 126 1.59 -0.86 10.49
C TYR A 126 1.73 -2.10 11.37
N THR A 127 0.77 -3.01 11.27
CA THR A 127 0.85 -4.32 11.91
C THR A 127 0.28 -5.36 10.96
N PHE A 128 1.06 -6.42 10.76
CA PHE A 128 0.73 -7.53 9.89
C PHE A 128 1.04 -8.83 10.63
N SER A 129 0.09 -9.75 10.58
CA SER A 129 0.23 -11.08 11.13
C SER A 129 -0.47 -12.05 10.20
N ALA A 130 0.27 -13.00 9.66
CA ALA A 130 -0.25 -14.12 8.90
C ALA A 130 0.46 -15.40 9.36
N TYR A 131 0.08 -16.53 8.77
CA TYR A 131 0.68 -17.81 9.13
C TYR A 131 2.21 -17.75 8.95
N ARG A 132 2.95 -17.99 10.04
CA ARG A 132 4.42 -18.00 10.11
C ARG A 132 5.14 -16.68 9.83
N ILE A 133 4.44 -15.57 9.65
CA ILE A 133 5.06 -14.27 9.33
C ILE A 133 4.37 -13.13 10.07
N ASN A 134 5.15 -12.28 10.72
CA ASN A 134 4.65 -11.08 11.38
C ASN A 134 5.57 -9.90 11.05
N GLY A 135 4.97 -8.73 10.90
CA GLY A 135 5.68 -7.47 10.68
C GLY A 135 4.97 -6.34 11.40
N SER A 136 5.72 -5.39 11.96
CA SER A 136 5.13 -4.17 12.51
C SER A 136 6.07 -2.99 12.41
N VAL A 137 5.48 -1.82 12.25
CA VAL A 137 6.11 -0.51 12.38
C VAL A 137 5.42 0.19 13.54
N GLN A 138 6.21 0.60 14.54
CA GLN A 138 5.70 1.15 15.79
C GLN A 138 6.42 2.45 16.12
N TYR A 139 5.65 3.39 16.65
CA TYR A 139 6.13 4.63 17.24
C TYR A 139 5.69 4.67 18.70
N TYR A 140 6.59 5.03 19.60
CA TYR A 140 6.27 5.16 21.02
C TYR A 140 7.19 6.15 21.73
N ILE A 141 6.67 6.69 22.83
CA ILE A 141 7.48 7.31 23.88
C ILE A 141 7.97 6.20 24.81
N LYS A 142 9.27 6.20 25.08
CA LYS A 142 9.94 5.29 26.01
C LYS A 142 10.50 6.10 27.16
N ILE A 143 10.09 5.80 28.38
CA ILE A 143 10.71 6.36 29.59
C ILE A 143 11.61 5.29 30.17
N THR A 144 12.86 5.66 30.50
CA THR A 144 13.81 4.77 31.16
C THR A 144 14.21 5.37 32.50
N GLY A 145 13.86 4.68 33.59
CA GLY A 145 14.40 4.93 34.93
C GLY A 145 15.64 4.04 35.14
N ARG A 146 16.83 4.64 35.09
CA ARG A 146 18.11 3.95 35.30
C ARG A 146 18.32 3.72 36.80
N LYS A 147 18.61 2.48 37.21
CA LYS A 147 18.94 2.17 38.61
C LYS A 147 20.45 2.18 38.83
N ALA A 148 20.86 2.56 40.04
CA ALA A 148 22.27 2.58 40.47
C ALA A 148 22.94 1.20 40.36
N ALA A 149 22.21 0.18 40.84
CA ALA A 149 22.69 -1.18 40.90
C ALA A 149 22.63 -1.83 39.51
N TRP A 150 23.80 -2.14 38.94
CA TRP A 150 23.94 -2.76 37.62
C TRP A 150 23.17 -4.09 37.46
N TYR A 151 22.94 -4.81 38.55
CA TYR A 151 22.21 -6.08 38.59
C TYR A 151 20.68 -5.90 38.63
N LYS A 152 20.17 -4.69 38.89
CA LYS A 152 18.72 -4.42 38.90
C LYS A 152 18.27 -3.98 37.50
N PHE A 153 17.15 -4.53 37.04
CA PHE A 153 16.55 -4.09 35.78
C PHE A 153 16.07 -2.64 35.87
N ASN A 154 16.46 -1.85 34.86
CA ASN A 154 15.95 -0.50 34.65
C ASN A 154 14.43 -0.53 34.44
N VAL A 155 13.75 0.47 35.00
CA VAL A 155 12.31 0.67 34.78
C VAL A 155 12.13 1.17 33.35
N ARG A 156 11.17 0.60 32.62
CA ARG A 156 10.87 0.99 31.23
C ARG A 156 9.38 1.07 31.01
N ILE A 157 8.90 2.24 30.64
CA ILE A 157 7.50 2.49 30.24
C ILE A 157 7.49 2.72 28.73
N TYR A 158 6.59 2.04 28.02
CA TYR A 158 6.40 2.20 26.58
C TYR A 158 4.98 2.67 26.31
N ALA A 159 4.84 3.81 25.67
CA ALA A 159 3.55 4.38 25.33
C ALA A 159 3.45 4.60 23.82
N PRO A 160 2.73 3.74 23.09
CA PRO A 160 2.63 3.82 21.63
C PRO A 160 1.59 4.85 21.19
N PHE A 161 1.83 5.42 20.01
CA PHE A 161 0.87 6.26 19.29
C PHE A 161 0.85 5.89 17.80
N PRO A 162 -0.27 6.10 17.09
CA PRO A 162 -0.33 5.86 15.66
C PRO A 162 0.34 7.00 14.88
N PHE A 163 1.07 6.67 13.83
CA PHE A 163 1.66 7.61 12.89
C PHE A 163 1.19 7.28 11.48
N LEU A 164 0.88 8.31 10.69
CA LEU A 164 0.49 8.14 9.29
C LEU A 164 1.15 9.26 8.46
N PRO A 165 2.08 8.95 7.55
CA PRO A 165 2.65 9.94 6.65
C PRO A 165 1.55 10.56 5.79
N TYR A 166 1.62 11.87 5.62
CA TYR A 166 0.85 12.58 4.62
C TYR A 166 1.56 12.53 3.27
N ASP A 167 0.80 12.73 2.20
CA ASP A 167 1.38 13.33 1.00
C ASP A 167 1.57 14.84 1.26
N GLU A 168 2.76 15.37 0.99
CA GLU A 168 3.11 16.79 1.26
C GLU A 168 2.41 17.77 0.31
N ASN A 169 1.68 17.26 -0.69
CA ASN A 169 0.96 18.07 -1.65
C ASN A 169 -0.55 17.95 -1.36
N PRO A 170 -1.35 19.04 -1.40
CA PRO A 170 -2.75 18.84 -1.73
C PRO A 170 -2.76 18.02 -3.02
N PRO A 171 -3.40 16.83 -3.06
CA PRO A 171 -3.41 16.09 -4.30
C PRO A 171 -4.01 17.01 -5.36
N PRO A 172 -3.40 17.15 -6.54
CA PRO A 172 -4.04 17.87 -7.63
C PRO A 172 -5.46 17.31 -7.78
N ALA A 173 -6.41 18.18 -8.08
CA ALA A 173 -7.77 17.76 -8.32
C ALA A 173 -7.73 16.60 -9.33
N MET A 174 -8.24 15.43 -8.93
CA MET A 174 -7.98 14.16 -9.62
C MET A 174 -8.57 14.13 -11.03
N ASP A 175 -9.54 15.02 -11.27
CA ASP A 175 -10.17 15.34 -12.55
C ASP A 175 -9.26 16.13 -13.50
N ILE A 176 -8.36 16.96 -12.97
CA ILE A 176 -7.43 17.82 -13.74
C ILE A 176 -6.03 17.18 -13.85
N ALA A 177 -5.72 16.19 -13.00
CA ALA A 177 -4.44 15.50 -13.03
C ALA A 177 -4.15 14.92 -14.42
N ALA A 178 -2.89 15.04 -14.86
CA ALA A 178 -2.40 14.35 -16.05
C ALA A 178 -2.72 12.85 -15.94
N ARG A 179 -2.94 12.18 -17.07
CA ARG A 179 -3.32 10.76 -17.06
C ARG A 179 -2.17 9.91 -17.58
N ARG A 180 -1.86 8.83 -16.85
CA ARG A 180 -0.96 7.78 -17.30
C ARG A 180 -1.76 6.55 -17.68
N PHE A 181 -1.23 5.77 -18.60
CA PHE A 181 -1.85 4.51 -18.97
C PHE A 181 -0.79 3.42 -19.16
N VAL A 182 -1.22 2.17 -18.99
CA VAL A 182 -0.47 1.02 -19.50
C VAL A 182 -1.37 0.29 -20.47
N ARG A 183 -0.76 -0.14 -21.57
CA ARG A 183 -1.38 -0.87 -22.67
C ARG A 183 -0.72 -2.24 -22.75
N ASP A 184 -1.50 -3.23 -23.13
CA ASP A 184 -1.01 -4.54 -23.53
C ASP A 184 -1.87 -5.11 -24.64
N GLU A 185 -1.29 -6.08 -25.32
CA GLU A 185 -1.81 -6.62 -26.55
C GLU A 185 -1.62 -8.13 -26.59
N VAL A 186 -2.71 -8.85 -26.81
CA VAL A 186 -2.73 -10.31 -26.89
C VAL A 186 -3.27 -10.74 -28.24
N LEU A 187 -2.49 -11.58 -28.92
CA LEU A 187 -2.90 -12.24 -30.14
C LEU A 187 -3.67 -13.52 -29.77
N MET A 188 -4.89 -13.63 -30.28
CA MET A 188 -5.79 -14.73 -29.99
C MET A 188 -6.00 -15.61 -31.22
N ARG A 189 -6.18 -16.91 -30.98
CA ARG A 189 -6.53 -17.88 -32.02
C ARG A 189 -7.75 -18.67 -31.58
N LYS A 190 -8.73 -18.83 -32.49
CA LYS A 190 -9.88 -19.72 -32.29
C LYS A 190 -9.61 -21.03 -33.03
N GLY A 191 -9.37 -22.12 -32.30
CA GLY A 191 -9.10 -23.46 -32.85
C GLY A 191 -7.61 -23.80 -33.08
N VAL A 192 -7.34 -25.08 -33.41
CA VAL A 192 -5.98 -25.68 -33.43
C VAL A 192 -5.29 -25.58 -34.80
N LEU A 193 -6.03 -25.48 -35.91
CA LEU A 193 -5.49 -25.60 -37.26
C LEU A 193 -5.52 -24.27 -38.05
N PHE A 194 -4.59 -24.18 -39.01
CA PHE A 194 -4.08 -23.01 -39.75
C PHE A 194 -5.07 -21.84 -39.98
N GLY A 195 -4.75 -20.64 -39.49
CA GLY A 195 -5.56 -19.43 -39.70
C GLY A 195 -4.95 -18.20 -39.03
N GLY A 196 -5.30 -17.01 -39.54
CA GLY A 196 -4.83 -15.73 -39.00
C GLY A 196 -5.24 -15.49 -37.54
N GLN A 197 -4.44 -14.71 -36.83
CA GLN A 197 -4.69 -14.38 -35.42
C GLN A 197 -5.60 -13.17 -35.31
N ALA A 198 -6.52 -13.23 -34.35
CA ALA A 198 -7.25 -12.07 -33.89
C ALA A 198 -6.42 -11.32 -32.83
N LYS A 199 -6.83 -10.10 -32.46
CA LYS A 199 -6.03 -9.24 -31.57
C LYS A 199 -6.93 -8.56 -30.55
N VAL A 200 -6.47 -8.52 -29.30
CA VAL A 200 -7.11 -7.77 -28.21
C VAL A 200 -6.08 -6.84 -27.63
N GLU A 201 -6.42 -5.56 -27.52
CA GLU A 201 -5.63 -4.55 -26.83
C GLU A 201 -6.41 -4.07 -25.61
N GLY A 202 -5.79 -4.16 -24.44
CA GLY A 202 -6.32 -3.59 -23.20
C GLY A 202 -5.49 -2.40 -22.77
N ARG A 203 -6.14 -1.33 -22.33
CA ARG A 203 -5.49 -0.15 -21.78
C ARG A 203 -6.18 0.28 -20.49
N ILE A 204 -5.43 0.41 -19.41
CA ILE A 204 -5.92 1.04 -18.17
C ILE A 204 -5.29 2.40 -18.01
N THR A 205 -6.11 3.39 -17.73
CA THR A 205 -5.73 4.78 -17.49
C THR A 205 -6.04 5.18 -16.05
N LEU A 206 -5.06 5.81 -15.40
CA LEU A 206 -5.12 6.31 -14.02
C LEU A 206 -4.53 7.74 -13.97
N PRO A 207 -4.81 8.51 -12.91
CA PRO A 207 -4.10 9.75 -12.63
C PRO A 207 -2.58 9.52 -12.53
N ASP A 208 -1.83 10.34 -13.23
CA ASP A 208 -0.37 10.39 -13.22
C ASP A 208 0.11 11.25 -12.06
N ILE A 209 -0.02 10.67 -10.87
CA ILE A 209 0.47 11.26 -9.63
C ILE A 209 1.48 10.31 -8.99
N SER A 210 2.38 10.87 -8.19
CA SER A 210 3.43 10.12 -7.49
C SER A 210 2.87 9.07 -6.54
N SER A 211 1.64 9.28 -6.07
CA SER A 211 0.98 8.41 -5.11
C SER A 211 -0.54 8.56 -5.15
N LEU A 212 -1.26 7.44 -5.19
CA LEU A 212 -2.72 7.46 -5.16
C LEU A 212 -3.23 7.67 -3.72
N PRO A 213 -4.25 8.52 -3.53
CA PRO A 213 -4.79 8.82 -2.22
C PRO A 213 -5.63 7.65 -1.66
N LEU A 214 -5.50 7.40 -0.36
CA LEU A 214 -6.40 6.54 0.39
C LEU A 214 -7.76 7.19 0.60
N PHE A 215 -8.80 6.37 0.58
CA PHE A 215 -10.18 6.75 0.91
C PHE A 215 -10.80 7.86 0.05
N ARG A 216 -10.14 8.27 -1.04
CA ARG A 216 -10.69 9.18 -2.06
C ARG A 216 -11.02 8.41 -3.32
N ASP A 217 -12.01 8.93 -4.05
CA ASP A 217 -12.36 8.41 -5.37
C ASP A 217 -11.23 8.69 -6.36
N ILE A 218 -10.73 7.63 -6.98
CA ILE A 218 -9.69 7.66 -8.00
C ILE A 218 -10.37 7.31 -9.32
N PRO A 219 -10.44 8.24 -10.29
CA PRO A 219 -11.00 7.91 -11.60
C PRO A 219 -10.12 6.86 -12.28
N ILE A 220 -10.78 5.89 -12.91
CA ILE A 220 -10.14 4.84 -13.69
C ILE A 220 -10.90 4.65 -14.99
N THR A 221 -10.15 4.52 -16.08
CA THR A 221 -10.71 4.17 -17.39
C THR A 221 -10.06 2.90 -17.89
N ILE A 222 -10.87 1.90 -18.23
CA ILE A 222 -10.43 0.68 -18.91
C ILE A 222 -10.93 0.75 -20.36
N HIS A 223 -10.03 0.68 -21.32
CA HIS A 223 -10.33 0.66 -22.75
C HIS A 223 -9.94 -0.70 -23.30
N VAL A 224 -10.88 -1.39 -23.95
CA VAL A 224 -10.67 -2.68 -24.59
C VAL A 224 -10.95 -2.52 -26.07
N ARG A 225 -9.97 -2.87 -26.90
CA ARG A 225 -10.08 -2.90 -28.35
C ARG A 225 -9.95 -4.34 -28.82
N THR A 226 -10.92 -4.82 -29.56
CA THR A 226 -10.84 -6.15 -30.18
C THR A 226 -10.79 -6.01 -31.69
N GLN A 227 -10.03 -6.90 -32.32
CA GLN A 227 -9.86 -7.00 -33.77
C GLN A 227 -10.01 -8.46 -34.17
N SER A 228 -10.82 -8.73 -35.19
CA SER A 228 -10.95 -10.08 -35.74
C SER A 228 -9.64 -10.57 -36.34
N LYS A 229 -9.59 -11.87 -36.68
CA LYS A 229 -8.62 -12.36 -37.66
C LYS A 229 -8.83 -11.65 -39.02
N PRO A 230 -7.85 -11.68 -39.95
CA PRO A 230 -8.09 -11.27 -41.32
C PRO A 230 -9.28 -12.03 -41.91
N LEU A 231 -10.15 -11.32 -42.59
CA LEU A 231 -11.34 -11.82 -43.26
C LEU A 231 -11.36 -11.31 -44.70
N PRO A 232 -11.97 -12.05 -45.65
CA PRO A 232 -12.16 -11.57 -47.01
C PRO A 232 -12.99 -10.28 -47.06
N THR A 233 -12.76 -9.44 -48.06
CA THR A 233 -13.51 -8.18 -48.25
C THR A 233 -15.02 -8.36 -48.36
N SER A 234 -15.50 -9.52 -48.81
CA SER A 234 -16.94 -9.84 -48.80
C SER A 234 -17.56 -9.78 -47.41
N SER A 235 -16.78 -10.03 -46.35
CA SER A 235 -17.23 -9.93 -44.96
C SER A 235 -17.41 -8.48 -44.49
N SER A 236 -16.94 -7.48 -45.22
CA SER A 236 -17.02 -6.05 -44.82
C SER A 236 -18.43 -5.48 -44.83
N LEU A 237 -19.37 -6.13 -45.53
CA LEU A 237 -20.75 -5.67 -45.66
C LEU A 237 -21.64 -6.09 -44.49
N ASP A 238 -21.20 -7.07 -43.70
CA ASP A 238 -21.99 -7.64 -42.61
C ASP A 238 -21.19 -7.71 -41.30
N PRO A 239 -21.42 -6.76 -40.37
CA PRO A 239 -20.80 -6.78 -39.04
C PRO A 239 -21.08 -8.04 -38.23
N SER A 240 -22.13 -8.81 -38.55
CA SER A 240 -22.44 -10.07 -37.85
C SER A 240 -21.33 -11.13 -38.06
N THR A 241 -20.51 -10.97 -39.10
CA THR A 241 -19.33 -11.81 -39.34
C THR A 241 -18.21 -11.55 -38.33
N PHE A 242 -18.28 -10.47 -37.54
CA PHE A 242 -17.39 -10.24 -36.41
C PHE A 242 -17.76 -11.14 -35.22
N THR A 243 -17.29 -12.39 -35.28
CA THR A 243 -17.68 -13.41 -34.29
C THR A 243 -16.65 -13.62 -33.18
N PHE A 244 -15.41 -13.15 -33.35
CA PHE A 244 -14.34 -13.36 -32.37
C PHE A 244 -13.11 -12.46 -32.59
N PRO A 245 -12.49 -11.95 -31.50
CA PRO A 245 -13.01 -11.84 -30.15
C PRO A 245 -14.00 -10.67 -30.05
N LEU A 246 -15.12 -10.89 -29.36
CA LEU A 246 -16.04 -9.80 -29.03
C LEU A 246 -15.51 -9.08 -27.78
N PRO A 247 -15.57 -7.74 -27.73
CA PRO A 247 -15.18 -7.02 -26.53
C PRO A 247 -16.21 -7.25 -25.42
N PRO A 248 -15.81 -7.14 -24.14
CA PRO A 248 -16.75 -7.15 -23.03
C PRO A 248 -17.69 -5.96 -23.15
N LEU A 249 -18.99 -6.17 -22.95
CA LEU A 249 -20.01 -5.11 -22.98
C LEU A 249 -20.55 -4.78 -21.58
N THR A 250 -20.17 -5.56 -20.58
CA THR A 250 -20.65 -5.42 -19.22
C THR A 250 -19.47 -5.47 -18.23
N PRO A 251 -19.49 -4.65 -17.17
CA PRO A 251 -18.36 -4.51 -16.24
C PRO A 251 -18.08 -5.76 -15.41
N ASP A 252 -19.02 -6.71 -15.29
CA ASP A 252 -18.85 -7.97 -14.57
C ASP A 252 -17.97 -8.99 -15.30
N THR A 253 -17.77 -8.81 -16.61
CA THR A 253 -16.88 -9.63 -17.44
C THR A 253 -15.42 -9.14 -17.45
N VAL A 254 -15.19 -7.93 -16.94
CA VAL A 254 -13.87 -7.33 -16.74
C VAL A 254 -13.51 -7.45 -15.27
N GLU A 255 -12.43 -8.13 -14.92
CA GLU A 255 -11.96 -8.23 -13.54
C GLU A 255 -10.88 -7.18 -13.29
N LEU A 256 -11.05 -6.37 -12.24
CA LEU A 256 -10.02 -5.47 -11.75
C LEU A 256 -9.73 -5.83 -10.29
N ASN A 257 -8.53 -6.34 -10.06
CA ASN A 257 -8.09 -6.75 -8.73
C ASN A 257 -6.94 -5.86 -8.26
N MET A 258 -6.89 -5.61 -6.96
CA MET A 258 -5.74 -4.99 -6.30
C MET A 258 -5.03 -6.03 -5.44
N GLN A 259 -3.72 -6.11 -5.56
CA GLN A 259 -2.85 -6.96 -4.76
C GLN A 259 -2.02 -6.09 -3.81
N CYS A 260 -2.14 -6.33 -2.50
CA CYS A 260 -1.26 -5.76 -1.49
C CYS A 260 -0.21 -6.81 -1.12
N ILE A 261 1.02 -6.57 -1.53
CA ILE A 261 2.15 -7.49 -1.38
C ILE A 261 2.98 -7.05 -0.16
N THR A 262 2.97 -7.86 0.89
CA THR A 262 3.77 -7.66 2.10
C THR A 262 5.00 -8.55 2.07
N PHE A 263 6.18 -7.94 2.03
CA PHE A 263 7.46 -8.63 2.15
C PHE A 263 7.97 -8.52 3.59
N VAL A 264 8.35 -9.66 4.18
CA VAL A 264 8.89 -9.76 5.53
C VAL A 264 10.22 -10.50 5.47
N ASN A 265 11.30 -9.86 5.90
CA ASN A 265 12.61 -10.46 6.08
C ASN A 265 12.96 -10.50 7.57
N ALA A 266 13.43 -11.65 8.05
CA ALA A 266 14.05 -11.77 9.36
C ALA A 266 15.33 -12.61 9.26
N ARG A 267 16.48 -12.00 9.54
CA ARG A 267 17.82 -12.62 9.47
C ARG A 267 18.08 -13.38 8.16
N GLY A 268 17.78 -12.76 7.01
CA GLY A 268 17.98 -13.38 5.69
C GLY A 268 16.84 -14.29 5.24
N HIS A 269 15.94 -14.70 6.12
CA HIS A 269 14.75 -15.46 5.74
C HIS A 269 13.64 -14.52 5.29
N THR A 270 13.38 -14.50 3.98
CA THR A 270 12.34 -13.69 3.36
C THR A 270 11.08 -14.52 3.12
N ARG A 271 9.93 -13.91 3.38
CA ARG A 271 8.61 -14.42 3.00
C ARG A 271 7.79 -13.28 2.42
N GLU A 272 6.89 -13.65 1.53
CA GLU A 272 5.95 -12.73 0.90
C GLU A 272 4.53 -13.19 1.20
N ARG A 273 3.62 -12.21 1.38
CA ARG A 273 2.19 -12.46 1.40
C ARG A 273 1.48 -11.50 0.47
N ILE A 274 0.73 -12.07 -0.46
CA ILE A 274 -0.19 -11.35 -1.32
C ILE A 274 -1.57 -11.37 -0.65
N THR A 275 -2.16 -10.19 -0.51
CA THR A 275 -3.57 -10.01 -0.15
C THR A 275 -4.28 -9.44 -1.36
N GLU A 276 -5.26 -10.17 -1.88
CA GLU A 276 -6.04 -9.76 -3.04
C GLU A 276 -7.33 -9.05 -2.59
N PHE A 277 -7.69 -8.01 -3.31
CA PHE A 277 -8.92 -7.25 -3.18
C PHE A 277 -9.59 -7.28 -4.55
N GLU A 278 -10.68 -8.02 -4.63
CA GLU A 278 -11.48 -8.17 -5.84
C GLU A 278 -12.54 -7.07 -5.93
N GLY A 279 -13.14 -6.89 -7.10
CA GLY A 279 -14.29 -5.99 -7.23
C GLY A 279 -13.92 -4.50 -7.30
N MET A 280 -12.66 -4.17 -7.58
CA MET A 280 -12.19 -2.78 -7.51
C MET A 280 -12.93 -1.93 -8.54
N GLY A 281 -13.46 -0.78 -8.11
CA GLY A 281 -14.16 0.16 -9.00
C GLY A 281 -15.43 -0.41 -9.66
N GLY A 282 -16.09 -1.38 -9.04
CA GLY A 282 -17.34 -1.96 -9.56
C GLY A 282 -17.15 -3.01 -10.66
N PHE A 283 -15.91 -3.34 -11.01
CA PHE A 283 -15.57 -4.36 -12.01
C PHE A 283 -15.67 -5.79 -11.43
N GLY A 284 -15.93 -6.77 -12.29
CA GLY A 284 -15.94 -8.18 -11.96
C GLY A 284 -17.17 -8.62 -11.16
N LYS A 285 -17.27 -9.93 -10.90
CA LYS A 285 -18.39 -10.52 -10.14
C LYS A 285 -18.50 -9.97 -8.71
N ALA A 286 -17.36 -9.64 -8.09
CA ALA A 286 -17.27 -9.08 -6.75
C ALA A 286 -17.58 -7.56 -6.67
N GLY A 287 -17.82 -6.87 -7.80
CA GLY A 287 -18.04 -5.41 -7.83
C GLY A 287 -19.28 -4.90 -7.08
N GLY A 288 -20.25 -5.76 -6.77
CA GLY A 288 -21.41 -5.44 -5.92
C GLY A 288 -22.18 -4.19 -6.37
N ALA A 289 -22.57 -3.35 -5.41
CA ALA A 289 -23.35 -2.13 -5.65
C ALA A 289 -22.61 -1.04 -6.46
N GLU A 290 -21.28 -1.02 -6.42
CA GLU A 290 -20.46 -0.04 -7.17
C GLU A 290 -20.53 -0.28 -8.68
N ARG A 291 -20.93 -1.49 -9.11
CA ARG A 291 -21.10 -1.83 -10.53
C ARG A 291 -22.07 -0.89 -11.26
N ALA A 292 -23.14 -0.46 -10.60
CA ALA A 292 -24.13 0.44 -11.19
C ALA A 292 -23.55 1.82 -11.54
N LYS A 293 -22.38 2.17 -11.01
CA LYS A 293 -21.69 3.44 -11.28
C LYS A 293 -20.72 3.35 -12.45
N VAL A 294 -20.47 2.16 -12.99
CA VAL A 294 -19.57 1.99 -14.14
C VAL A 294 -20.29 2.41 -15.40
N ARG A 295 -19.82 3.48 -16.03
CA ARG A 295 -20.32 3.93 -17.33
C ARG A 295 -19.60 3.15 -18.44
N VAL A 296 -20.37 2.43 -19.25
CA VAL A 296 -19.87 1.72 -20.43
C VAL A 296 -20.19 2.54 -21.68
N ASP A 297 -19.18 2.72 -22.53
CA ASP A 297 -19.30 3.34 -23.84
C ASP A 297 -18.78 2.35 -24.89
N ALA A 298 -19.71 1.74 -25.62
CA ALA A 298 -19.39 0.75 -26.65
C ALA A 298 -19.38 1.43 -28.01
N GLY A 299 -18.20 1.48 -28.64
CA GLY A 299 -18.01 1.99 -29.98
C GLY A 299 -18.69 1.11 -31.04
N GLN A 300 -18.88 1.69 -32.22
CA GLN A 300 -19.40 0.98 -33.38
C GLN A 300 -18.40 -0.06 -33.87
N VAL A 301 -18.93 -1.15 -34.44
CA VAL A 301 -18.12 -2.17 -35.13
C VAL A 301 -17.72 -1.60 -36.48
N ILE A 302 -16.42 -1.48 -36.73
CA ILE A 302 -15.85 -0.89 -37.95
C ILE A 302 -14.98 -1.88 -38.71
N TRP A 303 -15.06 -1.86 -40.04
CA TRP A 303 -14.19 -2.64 -40.92
C TRP A 303 -12.90 -1.86 -41.21
N ILE A 304 -11.75 -2.52 -41.05
CA ILE A 304 -10.43 -1.95 -41.31
C ILE A 304 -9.77 -2.79 -42.41
N PRO A 305 -9.64 -2.29 -43.65
CA PRO A 305 -8.97 -3.03 -44.72
C PRO A 305 -7.47 -3.23 -44.41
N GLU A 306 -6.94 -4.43 -44.67
CA GLU A 306 -5.53 -4.77 -44.55
C GLU A 306 -4.89 -4.85 -45.95
N GLY A 307 -3.82 -4.08 -46.20
CA GLY A 307 -3.04 -4.19 -47.44
C GLY A 307 -2.91 -2.96 -48.34
N GLY A 308 -3.07 -1.74 -47.82
CA GLY A 308 -2.93 -0.50 -48.61
C GLY A 308 -1.79 0.41 -48.15
N ARG A 309 -0.53 -0.03 -48.24
CA ARG A 309 0.61 0.90 -48.22
C ARG A 309 1.43 0.73 -49.50
N GLY A 310 0.97 1.33 -50.59
CA GLY A 310 1.88 1.66 -51.70
C GLY A 310 1.38 1.46 -53.13
N GLU A 311 0.38 0.63 -53.41
CA GLU A 311 -0.04 0.40 -54.80
C GLU A 311 -1.55 0.30 -54.94
N LYS A 312 -2.07 0.71 -56.11
CA LYS A 312 -3.49 0.78 -56.52
C LYS A 312 -4.28 -0.55 -56.47
N ARG A 313 -3.84 -1.54 -55.70
CA ARG A 313 -4.55 -2.82 -55.56
C ARG A 313 -5.53 -2.73 -54.39
N GLU A 314 -6.78 -3.02 -54.68
CA GLU A 314 -7.83 -3.15 -53.67
C GLU A 314 -7.39 -4.18 -52.60
N ALA A 315 -7.56 -3.82 -51.34
CA ALA A 315 -7.29 -4.72 -50.22
C ALA A 315 -8.20 -5.95 -50.34
N LYS A 316 -7.61 -7.14 -50.44
CA LYS A 316 -8.34 -8.41 -50.54
C LYS A 316 -8.88 -8.90 -49.20
N GLU A 317 -8.36 -8.35 -48.11
CA GLU A 317 -8.69 -8.74 -46.74
C GLU A 317 -8.81 -7.50 -45.84
N GLY A 318 -9.42 -7.69 -44.68
CA GLY A 318 -9.50 -6.71 -43.62
C GLY A 318 -9.92 -7.33 -42.30
N ARG A 319 -10.15 -6.49 -41.29
CA ARG A 319 -10.53 -6.91 -39.94
C ARG A 319 -11.69 -6.09 -39.43
N TRP A 320 -12.61 -6.75 -38.75
CA TRP A 320 -13.56 -6.07 -37.89
C TRP A 320 -12.88 -5.60 -36.61
N CYS A 321 -13.23 -4.41 -36.14
CA CYS A 321 -12.69 -3.79 -34.95
C CYS A 321 -13.82 -3.19 -34.12
N GLN A 322 -13.74 -3.32 -32.80
CA GLN A 322 -14.63 -2.63 -31.88
C GLN A 322 -13.86 -2.17 -30.64
N ASP A 323 -14.14 -0.94 -30.22
CA ASP A 323 -13.59 -0.33 -29.01
C ASP A 323 -14.70 -0.26 -27.94
N VAL A 324 -14.38 -0.59 -26.69
CA VAL A 324 -15.27 -0.44 -25.54
C VAL A 324 -14.52 0.24 -24.40
N THR A 325 -15.11 1.30 -23.86
CA THR A 325 -14.54 2.07 -22.75
C THR A 325 -15.41 1.96 -21.51
N PHE A 326 -14.79 1.60 -20.39
CA PHE A 326 -15.39 1.58 -19.07
C PHE A 326 -14.82 2.73 -18.25
N ASN A 327 -15.68 3.61 -17.74
CA ASN A 327 -15.32 4.70 -16.85
C ASN A 327 -15.88 4.44 -15.46
N SER A 328 -15.02 4.48 -14.45
CA SER A 328 -15.41 4.24 -13.06
C SER A 328 -14.53 5.04 -12.09
N THR A 329 -14.83 4.92 -10.80
CA THR A 329 -14.03 5.41 -9.68
C THR A 329 -13.73 4.28 -8.72
N MET A 330 -12.54 4.26 -8.13
CA MET A 330 -12.18 3.29 -7.08
C MET A 330 -11.67 4.00 -5.82
N LYS A 331 -11.90 3.41 -4.66
CA LYS A 331 -11.33 3.85 -3.38
C LYS A 331 -10.31 2.84 -2.87
N LEU A 332 -9.11 3.31 -2.55
CA LEU A 332 -8.09 2.47 -1.94
C LEU A 332 -8.29 2.43 -0.42
N THR A 333 -8.45 1.22 0.13
CA THR A 333 -8.59 0.96 1.56
C THR A 333 -7.40 0.21 2.15
N CYS A 334 -6.40 -0.13 1.33
CA CYS A 334 -5.21 -0.86 1.77
C CYS A 334 -4.24 0.04 2.57
N PRO A 335 -3.28 -0.55 3.32
CA PRO A 335 -2.21 0.21 3.96
C PRO A 335 -1.36 0.99 2.94
N PRO A 336 -0.83 2.18 3.29
CA PRO A 336 0.12 2.90 2.44
C PRO A 336 1.36 2.06 2.13
N SER A 337 1.95 2.29 0.96
CA SER A 337 3.18 1.61 0.55
C SER A 337 4.39 2.20 1.30
N PHE A 338 5.30 1.34 1.77
CA PHE A 338 6.56 1.75 2.39
C PHE A 338 7.61 0.66 2.27
N ASP A 339 8.87 1.01 2.52
CA ASP A 339 10.01 0.09 2.51
C ASP A 339 11.00 0.42 3.63
N MET A 340 11.17 -0.51 4.57
CA MET A 340 12.13 -0.41 5.67
C MET A 340 13.24 -1.47 5.55
N GLY A 341 13.45 -2.03 4.37
CA GLY A 341 14.44 -3.10 4.10
C GLY A 341 14.00 -4.47 4.63
N ILE A 342 13.62 -4.56 5.91
CA ILE A 342 13.16 -5.81 6.54
C ILE A 342 11.64 -6.02 6.44
N LEU A 343 10.87 -4.94 6.24
CA LEU A 343 9.43 -4.97 6.06
C LEU A 343 9.06 -3.99 4.95
N ARG A 344 8.28 -4.45 3.98
CA ARG A 344 7.89 -3.66 2.82
C ARG A 344 6.47 -3.98 2.40
N ILE A 345 5.73 -2.95 1.99
CA ILE A 345 4.41 -3.06 1.38
C ILE A 345 4.44 -2.46 -0.01
N ARG A 346 3.98 -3.23 -0.99
CA ARG A 346 3.70 -2.76 -2.36
C ARG A 346 2.23 -2.98 -2.68
N VAL A 347 1.65 -2.07 -3.44
CA VAL A 347 0.29 -2.21 -3.95
C VAL A 347 0.39 -2.33 -5.46
N ARG A 348 -0.35 -3.30 -6.03
CA ARG A 348 -0.36 -3.60 -7.44
C ARG A 348 -1.80 -3.69 -7.95
N LEU A 349 -2.12 -3.07 -9.07
CA LEU A 349 -3.40 -3.25 -9.75
C LEU A 349 -3.23 -4.24 -10.89
N THR A 350 -4.07 -5.25 -10.95
CA THR A 350 -4.04 -6.33 -11.94
C THR A 350 -5.40 -6.47 -12.61
N PRO A 351 -5.56 -5.93 -13.83
CA PRO A 351 -6.67 -6.33 -14.70
C PRO A 351 -6.59 -7.80 -15.12
N ARG A 352 -7.74 -8.45 -15.20
CA ARG A 352 -7.97 -9.78 -15.79
C ARG A 352 -9.28 -9.75 -16.59
N SER A 353 -9.45 -10.58 -17.61
CA SER A 353 -10.76 -10.82 -18.23
C SER A 353 -11.25 -12.22 -17.90
N SER A 354 -12.54 -12.36 -17.62
CA SER A 354 -13.20 -13.68 -17.50
C SER A 354 -13.80 -14.06 -18.87
N PRO A 355 -13.64 -15.29 -19.40
CA PRO A 355 -12.91 -16.45 -18.86
C PRO A 355 -11.47 -16.57 -19.42
N SER A 356 -10.50 -16.52 -18.50
CA SER A 356 -9.22 -17.27 -18.51
C SER A 356 -8.12 -17.06 -19.56
N LEU A 357 -8.23 -16.21 -20.59
CA LEU A 357 -7.21 -16.20 -21.66
C LEU A 357 -6.40 -14.92 -21.84
N ILE A 358 -6.69 -13.85 -21.10
CA ILE A 358 -5.96 -12.57 -21.24
C ILE A 358 -5.60 -12.06 -19.85
N THR A 359 -4.31 -12.15 -19.52
CA THR A 359 -3.71 -11.43 -18.40
C THR A 359 -3.22 -10.10 -18.95
N TYR A 360 -3.65 -9.01 -18.31
CA TYR A 360 -3.24 -7.66 -18.66
C TYR A 360 -2.10 -7.20 -17.73
N PRO A 361 -1.38 -6.12 -18.07
CA PRO A 361 -0.19 -5.70 -17.37
C PRO A 361 -0.58 -5.18 -16.00
N SER A 362 0.25 -5.53 -15.02
CA SER A 362 0.07 -5.08 -13.66
C SER A 362 0.73 -3.73 -13.42
N PHE A 363 0.11 -2.91 -12.58
CA PHE A 363 0.62 -1.58 -12.21
C PHE A 363 1.09 -1.60 -10.76
N ASP A 364 2.37 -1.34 -10.50
CA ASP A 364 2.78 -0.99 -9.14
C ASP A 364 2.34 0.46 -8.86
N VAL A 365 1.63 0.64 -7.75
CA VAL A 365 1.11 1.94 -7.32
C VAL A 365 1.65 2.24 -5.93
N ARG A 366 2.20 3.44 -5.75
CA ARG A 366 2.44 3.99 -4.42
C ARG A 366 1.14 4.54 -3.86
N VAL A 367 0.80 4.15 -2.64
CA VAL A 367 -0.45 4.58 -1.98
C VAL A 367 -0.11 5.42 -0.74
N VAL A 368 -0.80 6.55 -0.55
CA VAL A 368 -0.58 7.51 0.55
C VAL A 368 -1.89 8.11 1.06
N ARG A 369 -1.89 8.76 2.23
CA ARG A 369 -3.08 9.46 2.73
C ARG A 369 -3.08 10.94 2.31
N PRO A 370 -4.22 11.49 1.83
CA PRO A 370 -4.35 12.91 1.52
C PRO A 370 -4.37 13.80 2.77
N ARG A 371 -3.98 15.08 2.62
CA ARG A 371 -4.04 16.13 3.65
C ARG A 371 -5.46 16.68 3.79
N ASP A 372 -5.86 17.04 5.01
CA ASP A 372 -7.07 17.84 5.26
C ASP A 372 -6.77 19.31 4.90
N GLU A 373 -7.58 19.91 4.02
CA GLU A 373 -7.30 21.19 3.35
C GLU A 373 -7.15 22.34 4.34
N GLY A 374 -6.13 23.20 4.11
CA GLY A 374 -5.85 24.35 4.96
C GLY A 374 -4.87 25.35 4.38
N HIS A 375 -3.79 24.95 3.68
CA HIS A 375 -2.80 25.88 3.09
C HIS A 375 -2.14 25.29 1.83
N LEU A 376 -1.94 26.14 0.81
CA LEU A 376 -1.34 25.82 -0.51
C LEU A 376 0.20 25.97 -0.51
N PRO A 377 0.96 25.01 -1.10
CA PRO A 377 2.36 25.24 -1.47
C PRO A 377 2.67 25.02 -2.97
N ARG A 378 3.88 25.43 -3.38
CA ARG A 378 4.41 25.55 -4.76
C ARG A 378 4.95 24.21 -5.35
N PRO A 379 5.04 24.08 -6.70
CA PRO A 379 5.41 22.82 -7.37
C PRO A 379 6.93 22.57 -7.45
N GLY A 380 7.33 21.31 -7.28
CA GLY A 380 8.68 20.77 -7.53
C GLY A 380 8.65 19.52 -8.43
N LYS A 381 9.77 19.21 -9.10
CA LYS A 381 9.93 18.11 -10.08
C LYS A 381 10.06 16.72 -9.39
N TYR A 382 9.51 15.66 -9.99
CA TYR A 382 9.53 14.28 -9.45
C TYR A 382 10.04 13.23 -10.45
N ILE A 383 10.67 12.17 -9.90
CA ILE A 383 11.43 11.10 -10.57
C ILE A 383 10.62 9.79 -10.71
N GLN A 384 10.66 9.27 -11.95
CA GLN A 384 10.59 7.89 -12.51
C GLN A 384 10.00 6.70 -11.70
N ALA A 385 8.94 6.09 -12.26
CA ALA A 385 8.46 4.75 -11.92
C ALA A 385 9.24 3.66 -12.71
N ARG A 386 9.50 2.49 -12.08
CA ARG A 386 10.12 1.32 -12.74
C ARG A 386 9.06 0.32 -13.19
N TYR A 387 9.13 -0.05 -14.47
CA TYR A 387 8.40 -1.14 -15.09
C TYR A 387 9.07 -2.49 -14.74
N GLN A 388 8.31 -3.47 -14.26
CA GLN A 388 8.75 -4.87 -14.17
C GLN A 388 7.79 -5.75 -14.98
N SER A 389 8.23 -6.20 -16.15
CA SER A 389 7.55 -7.24 -16.92
C SER A 389 7.82 -8.59 -16.24
N SER A 390 6.80 -9.25 -15.73
CA SER A 390 6.89 -10.64 -15.27
C SER A 390 6.20 -11.52 -16.30
N TYR A 391 6.98 -12.16 -17.18
CA TYR A 391 6.47 -13.18 -18.09
C TYR A 391 6.31 -14.50 -17.34
N TYR A 392 5.09 -15.01 -17.24
CA TYR A 392 4.84 -16.41 -16.95
C TYR A 392 4.06 -17.06 -18.10
N LEU A 393 4.65 -18.13 -18.63
CA LEU A 393 4.13 -19.00 -19.68
C LEU A 393 2.75 -19.58 -19.34
N LEU A 394 1.82 -19.50 -20.29
CA LEU A 394 0.64 -20.38 -20.36
C LEU A 394 0.91 -21.47 -21.40
N ARG A 395 1.24 -22.68 -20.93
CA ARG A 395 1.06 -23.94 -21.66
C ARG A 395 0.05 -24.77 -20.88
N ASN A 396 -0.88 -25.35 -21.64
CA ASN A 396 -1.93 -26.30 -21.25
C ASN A 396 -3.21 -25.70 -20.66
N LEU A 397 -4.30 -25.79 -21.43
CA LEU A 397 -5.54 -26.47 -21.06
C LEU A 397 -6.57 -26.31 -22.21
N PHE A 398 -6.80 -27.40 -22.95
CA PHE A 398 -8.03 -27.63 -23.72
C PHE A 398 -8.44 -29.09 -23.47
N GLN A 399 -9.45 -29.29 -22.64
CA GLN A 399 -10.48 -30.32 -22.79
C GLN A 399 -11.80 -29.58 -22.89
#